data_AF-A0A561CMK4-F1
#
_entry.id   AF-A0A561CMK4-F1
#
_cell.length_a   1.000
_cell.length_b   1.000
_cell.length_c   1.000
_cell.angle_alpha   90.00
_cell.angle_beta   90.00
_cell.angle_gamma   90.00
#
_symmetry.space_group_name_H-M   'P 1'
#
loop_
_entity.id
_entity.type
_entity.pdbx_description
1 polymer ?
#
loop_
_entity_poly.entity_id
_entity_poly.type
_entity_poly.pdbx_seq_one_letter_code
_entity_poly.pdbx_strand_id
1 'polypeptide(L)'
;MSNRRMQLSEIGKQILDTITDTLEVDRPMAVKVALAKGISISNGPVTEKFEGGKDKWTIPDSIIKDKEFLLYKHLIINEVGSPLDDSELHNHMLAYIEKGLRKLNDDLKNKTSMEDFRLTIL
;
A
#
# COMPACT_ATOMS: atom_id res chain seq x y z
N MET A 1 -22.04 1.59 6.79
CA MET A 1 -21.30 1.42 8.06
C MET A 1 -21.08 -0.07 8.29
N SER A 2 -20.07 -0.66 7.66
CA SER A 2 -19.75 -2.08 7.82
C SER A 2 -18.27 -2.19 8.16
N ASN A 3 -17.98 -2.67 9.38
CA ASN A 3 -16.65 -2.97 9.92
C ASN A 3 -15.93 -4.03 9.06
N ARG A 4 -15.41 -3.68 7.89
CA ARG A 4 -14.54 -4.58 7.11
C ARG A 4 -13.09 -4.30 7.43
N ARG A 5 -12.57 -5.14 8.31
CA ARG A 5 -11.14 -5.24 8.65
C ARG A 5 -10.33 -5.52 7.38
N MET A 6 -9.59 -4.53 6.89
CA MET A 6 -8.63 -4.73 5.79
C MET A 6 -7.48 -5.58 6.31
N GLN A 7 -7.20 -6.70 5.65
CA GLN A 7 -6.14 -7.63 6.05
C GLN A 7 -5.00 -7.60 5.04
N LEU A 8 -3.85 -7.12 5.48
CA LEU A 8 -2.62 -7.13 4.71
C LEU A 8 -2.06 -8.56 4.64
N SER A 9 -1.50 -8.92 3.48
CA SER A 9 -0.82 -10.20 3.30
C SER A 9 0.41 -10.28 4.21
N GLU A 10 0.86 -11.50 4.49
CA GLU A 10 2.07 -11.75 5.29
C GLU A 10 3.31 -11.06 4.67
N ILE A 11 3.45 -11.15 3.35
CA ILE A 11 4.50 -10.46 2.60
C ILE A 11 4.33 -8.94 2.72
N GLY A 12 3.09 -8.44 2.58
CA GLY A 12 2.79 -7.02 2.75
C GLY A 12 3.17 -6.51 4.14
N LYS A 13 2.92 -7.29 5.20
CA LYS A 13 3.31 -6.97 6.58
C LYS A 13 4.83 -6.88 6.74
N GLN A 14 5.58 -7.86 6.22
CA GLN A 14 7.04 -7.83 6.27
C GLN A 14 7.62 -6.62 5.54
N ILE A 15 7.04 -6.29 4.38
CA ILE A 15 7.44 -5.10 3.61
C ILE A 15 7.08 -3.82 4.38
N LEU A 16 5.90 -3.76 4.99
CA LEU A 16 5.48 -2.63 5.80
C LEU A 16 6.47 -2.39 6.95
N ASP A 17 6.84 -3.43 7.69
CA ASP A 17 7.81 -3.35 8.79
C ASP A 17 9.19 -2.87 8.28
N THR A 18 9.63 -3.40 7.14
CA THR A 18 10.88 -2.94 6.50
C THR A 18 10.81 -1.46 6.13
N ILE A 19 9.69 -1.01 5.56
CA ILE A 19 9.50 0.39 5.15
C ILE A 19 9.40 1.31 6.36
N THR A 20 8.71 0.90 7.43
CA THR A 20 8.63 1.71 8.67
C THR A 20 10.00 1.89 9.29
N ASP A 21 10.82 0.84 9.31
CA ASP A 21 12.17 0.90 9.87
C ASP A 21 13.09 1.76 8.99
N THR A 22 12.98 1.62 7.66
CA THR A 22 13.85 2.34 6.71
C THR A 22 13.50 3.82 6.59
N LEU A 23 12.21 4.18 6.64
CA LEU A 23 11.74 5.56 6.53
C LEU A 23 11.61 6.24 7.90
N GLU A 24 11.82 5.52 9.00
CA GLU A 24 11.62 5.99 10.38
C GLU A 24 10.22 6.61 10.61
N VAL A 25 9.19 5.98 10.03
CA VAL A 25 7.78 6.42 10.15
C VAL A 25 6.95 5.40 10.90
N ASP A 26 5.85 5.85 11.49
CA ASP A 26 4.90 4.95 12.12
C ASP A 26 4.14 4.10 11.07
N ARG A 27 3.64 2.93 11.50
CA ARG A 27 2.85 2.04 10.64
C ARG A 27 1.67 2.76 9.97
N PRO A 28 0.88 3.61 10.66
CA PRO A 28 -0.16 4.41 10.02
C PRO A 28 0.32 5.25 8.85
N MET A 29 1.42 6.01 9.01
CA MET A 29 1.97 6.82 7.93
C MET A 29 2.50 5.94 6.79
N ALA A 30 3.20 4.84 7.09
CA ALA A 30 3.69 3.92 6.06
C ALA A 30 2.55 3.34 5.21
N VAL A 31 1.41 2.99 5.81
CA VAL A 31 0.21 2.55 5.07
C VAL A 31 -0.33 3.65 4.16
N LYS A 32 -0.40 4.91 4.64
CA LYS A 32 -0.85 6.06 3.82
C LYS A 32 0.08 6.33 2.64
N VAL A 33 1.39 6.28 2.88
CA VAL A 33 2.40 6.44 1.84
C VAL A 33 2.30 5.31 0.82
N ALA A 34 2.13 4.07 1.27
CA ALA A 34 1.92 2.94 0.37
C ALA A 34 0.65 3.10 -0.46
N LEU A 35 -0.47 3.50 0.14
CA LEU A 35 -1.72 3.75 -0.59
C LEU A 35 -1.54 4.84 -1.65
N ALA A 36 -0.97 5.99 -1.28
CA ALA A 36 -0.72 7.11 -2.19
C ALA A 36 0.21 6.70 -3.33
N LYS A 37 1.31 5.99 -3.01
CA LYS A 37 2.23 5.45 -4.01
C LYS A 37 1.52 4.47 -4.95
N GLY A 38 0.75 3.54 -4.39
CA GLY A 38 -0.01 2.54 -5.13
C GLY A 38 -0.98 3.14 -6.13
N ILE A 39 -1.70 4.20 -5.73
CA ILE A 39 -2.56 4.97 -6.62
C ILE A 39 -1.71 5.67 -7.70
N SER A 40 -0.62 6.37 -7.32
CA SER A 40 0.20 7.15 -8.27
C SER A 40 0.86 6.33 -9.39
N ILE A 41 1.12 5.05 -9.15
CA ILE A 41 1.77 4.15 -10.13
C ILE A 41 0.75 3.28 -10.88
N SER A 42 -0.52 3.39 -10.52
CA SER A 42 -1.57 2.64 -11.18
C SER A 42 -2.15 3.48 -12.29
N ASN A 43 -2.32 2.85 -13.46
CA ASN A 43 -3.03 3.40 -14.60
C ASN A 43 -4.30 2.55 -14.78
N GLY A 44 -5.18 2.56 -13.78
CA GLY A 44 -6.37 1.70 -13.75
C GLY A 44 -6.51 0.79 -12.50
N PRO A 45 -7.55 -0.07 -12.47
CA PRO A 45 -7.87 -0.92 -11.34
C PRO A 45 -6.77 -1.96 -11.07
N VAL A 46 -6.35 -2.07 -9.81
CA VAL A 46 -5.44 -3.14 -9.37
C VAL A 46 -6.25 -4.42 -9.20
N THR A 47 -6.08 -5.37 -10.13
CA THR A 47 -6.72 -6.69 -10.10
C THR A 47 -5.85 -7.77 -9.47
N GLU A 48 -4.63 -7.43 -9.06
CA GLU A 48 -3.71 -8.36 -8.42
C GLU A 48 -4.31 -8.88 -7.10
N LYS A 49 -4.41 -10.20 -7.00
CA LYS A 49 -4.77 -10.87 -5.75
C LYS A 49 -3.50 -11.19 -4.99
N PHE A 50 -3.32 -10.53 -3.88
CA PHE A 50 -2.23 -10.82 -2.95
C PHE A 50 -2.68 -11.95 -2.02
N GLU A 51 -2.22 -13.18 -2.29
CA GLU A 51 -2.54 -14.33 -1.45
C GLU A 51 -1.97 -14.13 -0.04
N GLY A 52 -2.84 -14.28 0.96
CA GLY A 52 -2.48 -14.03 2.35
C GLY A 52 -2.02 -15.30 3.05
N GLY A 53 -0.79 -15.28 3.55
CA GLY A 53 -0.22 -16.31 4.45
C GLY A 53 -0.87 -16.33 5.84
N LYS A 54 -0.23 -17.02 6.80
CA LYS A 54 -0.80 -17.26 8.13
C LYS A 54 -0.73 -16.02 9.03
N ASP A 55 0.26 -15.15 8.82
CA ASP A 55 0.51 -13.99 9.68
C ASP A 55 0.02 -12.68 9.03
N LYS A 56 -1.31 -12.58 8.87
CA LYS A 56 -1.96 -11.40 8.28
C LYS A 56 -2.05 -10.27 9.30
N TRP A 57 -1.71 -9.05 8.89
CA TRP A 57 -1.90 -7.87 9.73
C TRP A 57 -3.23 -7.19 9.41
N THR A 58 -4.04 -6.91 10.43
CA THR A 58 -5.28 -6.15 10.25
C THR A 58 -4.98 -4.67 10.33
N ILE A 59 -5.24 -3.94 9.25
CA ILE A 59 -5.14 -2.48 9.19
C ILE A 59 -6.30 -1.91 10.02
N PRO A 60 -6.04 -1.18 11.12
CA PRO A 60 -7.09 -0.52 11.87
C PRO A 60 -7.80 0.55 11.02
N ASP A 61 -9.14 0.59 11.11
CA ASP A 61 -9.97 1.62 10.46
C ASP A 61 -9.62 3.04 10.94
N SER A 62 -8.86 3.15 12.04
CA SER A 62 -8.40 4.43 12.55
C SER A 62 -7.30 5.10 11.72
N ILE A 63 -6.67 4.39 10.79
CA ILE A 63 -5.52 4.89 10.01
C ILE A 63 -5.97 5.88 8.95
N ILE A 64 -7.07 5.63 8.23
CA ILE A 64 -7.56 6.47 7.14
C ILE A 64 -8.95 6.98 7.54
N LYS A 65 -9.05 8.27 7.91
CA LYS A 65 -10.30 8.86 8.42
C LYS A 65 -10.75 10.09 7.64
N ASP A 66 -12.05 10.35 7.71
CA ASP A 66 -12.72 11.59 7.31
C ASP A 66 -12.29 12.09 5.91
N LYS A 67 -11.49 13.16 5.88
CA LYS A 67 -11.06 13.84 4.65
C LYS A 67 -10.10 13.00 3.81
N GLU A 68 -9.23 12.21 4.46
CA GLU A 68 -8.29 11.35 3.75
C GLU A 68 -9.03 10.21 3.06
N PHE A 69 -10.01 9.61 3.76
CA PHE A 69 -10.86 8.57 3.18
C PHE A 69 -11.62 9.09 1.96
N LEU A 70 -12.21 10.29 2.06
CA LEU A 70 -12.91 10.92 0.94
C LEU A 70 -11.97 11.18 -0.24
N LEU A 71 -10.76 11.69 0.02
CA LEU A 71 -9.74 11.91 -1.00
C LEU A 71 -9.39 10.60 -1.72
N TYR A 72 -9.02 9.55 -0.98
CA TYR A 72 -8.66 8.27 -1.58
C TYR A 72 -9.84 7.64 -2.33
N LYS A 73 -11.07 7.79 -1.82
CA LYS A 73 -12.28 7.37 -2.52
C LYS A 73 -12.39 8.02 -3.90
N HIS A 74 -12.23 9.35 -3.98
CA HIS A 74 -12.30 10.04 -5.27
C HIS A 74 -11.18 9.63 -6.22
N LEU A 75 -9.96 9.48 -5.73
CA LEU A 75 -8.82 9.05 -6.54
C LEU A 75 -9.03 7.64 -7.10
N ILE A 76 -9.48 6.71 -6.27
CA ILE A 76 -9.75 5.33 -6.69
C ILE A 76 -10.90 5.27 -7.70
N ILE A 77 -12.00 6.01 -7.46
CA ILE A 77 -13.11 6.07 -8.43
C ILE A 77 -12.64 6.62 -9.78
N ASN A 78 -11.75 7.63 -9.76
CA ASN A 78 -11.19 8.19 -10.99
C ASN A 78 -10.33 7.16 -11.75
N GLU A 79 -9.54 6.36 -11.04
CA GLU A 79 -8.73 5.29 -11.63
C GLU A 79 -9.56 4.12 -12.16
N VAL A 80 -10.62 3.73 -11.47
CA VAL A 80 -11.46 2.59 -11.86
C VAL A 80 -12.48 2.99 -12.94
N GLY A 81 -12.87 4.26 -13.02
CA GLY A 81 -13.78 4.79 -14.03
C GLY A 81 -15.25 4.37 -13.83
N SER A 82 -15.58 3.73 -12.72
CA SER A 82 -16.93 3.31 -12.36
C SER A 82 -17.28 3.72 -10.92
N PRO A 83 -18.56 3.96 -10.61
CA PRO A 83 -18.99 4.11 -9.23
C PRO A 83 -18.69 2.81 -8.47
N LEU A 84 -18.07 2.94 -7.30
CA LEU A 84 -17.73 1.83 -6.41
C LEU A 84 -18.61 1.88 -5.17
N ASP A 85 -19.08 0.71 -4.75
CA ASP A 85 -19.66 0.58 -3.43
C ASP A 85 -18.56 0.62 -2.34
N ASP A 86 -18.95 0.79 -1.07
CA ASP A 86 -17.97 0.83 0.01
C ASP A 86 -17.17 -0.49 0.10
N SER A 87 -17.75 -1.64 -0.25
CA SER A 87 -17.07 -2.93 -0.19
C SER A 87 -15.96 -3.06 -1.24
N GLU A 88 -16.25 -2.68 -2.47
CA GLU A 88 -15.32 -2.63 -3.59
C GLU A 88 -14.23 -1.61 -3.34
N LEU A 89 -14.57 -0.45 -2.79
CA LEU A 89 -13.60 0.58 -2.43
C LEU A 89 -12.56 0.06 -1.43
N HIS A 90 -12.98 -0.67 -0.39
CA HIS A 90 -12.05 -1.25 0.60
C HIS A 90 -11.16 -2.33 -0.03
N ASN A 91 -11.69 -3.14 -0.95
CA ASN A 91 -10.90 -4.12 -1.69
C ASN A 91 -9.86 -3.43 -2.57
N HIS A 92 -10.24 -2.36 -3.26
CA HIS A 92 -9.32 -1.56 -4.07
C HIS A 92 -8.27 -0.89 -3.20
N MET A 93 -8.63 -0.25 -2.08
CA MET A 93 -7.68 0.35 -1.14
C MET A 93 -6.63 -0.66 -0.69
N LEU A 94 -7.04 -1.87 -0.31
CA LEU A 94 -6.10 -2.93 0.06
C LEU A 94 -5.16 -3.31 -1.09
N ALA A 95 -5.69 -3.46 -2.30
CA ALA A 95 -4.89 -3.79 -3.48
C ALA A 95 -3.88 -2.69 -3.84
N TYR A 96 -4.28 -1.42 -3.73
CA TYR A 96 -3.38 -0.28 -3.92
C TYR A 96 -2.30 -0.21 -2.84
N ILE A 97 -2.63 -0.45 -1.57
CA ILE A 97 -1.65 -0.50 -0.48
C ILE A 97 -0.60 -1.58 -0.76
N GLU A 98 -1.03 -2.80 -1.09
CA GLU A 98 -0.13 -3.91 -1.39
C GLU A 98 0.78 -3.62 -2.58
N LYS A 99 0.22 -3.11 -3.68
CA LYS A 99 1.00 -2.71 -4.86
C LYS A 99 2.00 -1.60 -4.54
N GLY A 100 1.57 -0.61 -3.73
CA GLY A 100 2.42 0.47 -3.26
C GLY A 100 3.57 0.00 -2.39
N LEU A 101 3.31 -0.88 -1.42
CA LEU A 101 4.33 -1.50 -0.57
C LEU A 101 5.38 -2.23 -1.40
N ARG A 102 4.94 -3.07 -2.34
CA ARG A 102 5.85 -3.81 -3.24
C ARG A 102 6.72 -2.87 -4.05
N LYS A 103 6.13 -1.83 -4.64
CA LYS A 103 6.88 -0.84 -5.39
C LYS A 103 7.88 -0.07 -4.53
N LEU A 104 7.52 0.29 -3.30
CA LEU A 104 8.42 0.95 -2.36
C LEU A 104 9.58 0.04 -1.97
N ASN A 105 9.33 -1.25 -1.72
CA ASN A 105 10.37 -2.23 -1.44
C ASN A 105 11.33 -2.41 -2.62
N ASP A 106 10.80 -2.48 -3.84
CA ASP A 106 11.63 -2.58 -5.05
C ASP A 106 12.46 -1.30 -5.25
N ASP A 107 11.86 -0.13 -5.03
CA ASP A 107 12.56 1.16 -5.11
C ASP A 107 13.68 1.25 -4.05
N LEU A 108 13.47 0.73 -2.84
CA LEU A 108 14.48 0.65 -1.79
C LEU A 108 15.64 -0.29 -2.19
N LYS A 109 15.32 -1.53 -2.61
CA LYS A 109 16.32 -2.51 -3.03
C LYS A 109 17.16 -2.03 -4.21
N ASN A 110 16.54 -1.37 -5.18
CA ASN A 110 17.25 -0.83 -6.34
C ASN A 110 18.19 0.32 -5.95
N LYS A 111 17.80 1.19 -5.02
CA LYS A 111 18.70 2.25 -4.52
C LYS A 111 19.89 1.69 -3.76
N THR A 112 19.66 0.73 -2.86
CA THR A 112 20.74 0.06 -2.12
C THR A 112 21.69 -0.65 -3.08
N SER A 113 21.16 -1.38 -4.07
CA SER A 113 21.99 -2.06 -5.08
C SER A 113 22.84 -1.09 -5.92
N MET A 114 22.34 0.10 -6.25
CA MET A 114 23.13 1.13 -6.95
C MET A 114 24.24 1.71 -6.08
N GLU A 115 24.01 1.88 -4.78
CA GLU A 115 25.04 2.29 -3.82
C GLU A 115 26.13 1.22 -3.71
N ASP A 116 25.73 -0.06 -3.59
CA ASP A 116 26.65 -1.21 -3.54
C ASP A 116 27.47 -1.35 -4.83
N PHE A 117 26.85 -1.12 -5.99
CA PHE A 117 27.55 -1.15 -7.27
C PHE A 117 28.60 -0.04 -7.40
N ARG A 118 28.29 1.16 -6.90
CA ARG A 118 29.26 2.28 -6.86
C ARG A 118 30.45 1.98 -5.94
N LEU A 119 30.20 1.33 -4.81
CA LEU A 119 31.25 0.91 -3.87
C LEU A 119 32.16 -0.18 -4.45
N THR A 120 31.65 -1.02 -5.35
CA THR A 120 32.41 -2.12 -5.98
C THR A 120 33.36 -1.64 -7.08
N ILE A 121 33.12 -0.47 -7.68
CA ILE A 121 33.92 0.06 -8.80
C ILE A 121 35.09 0.96 -8.34
N LEU A 122 35.06 1.43 -7.09
CA LEU A 122 36.14 2.22 -6.48
C LEU A 122 37.23 1.31 -5.91
#